data_AF-A0A0S7Z606-F1
#
_entry.id   AF-A0A0S7Z606-F1
#
_cell.length_a   1.000
_cell.length_b   1.000
_cell.length_c   1.000
_cell.angle_alpha   90.00
_cell.angle_beta   90.00
_cell.angle_gamma   90.00
#
_symmetry.space_group_name_H-M   'P 1'
#
loop_
_entity.id
_entity.type
_entity.pdbx_description
1 polymer ?
#
loop_
_entity_poly.entity_id
_entity_poly.type
_entity_poly.pdbx_seq_one_letter_code
_entity_poly.pdbx_strand_id
1 'polypeptide(L)'
;MSAPTAIHRRVEALRSGEDATFIARLVSGWAVMGDPQVLPGYCLLLPDPVVGHLNDFDGTARAAFLADAAALGDAVLAVTGALRVNYAMFGNLEPALHAHVFPRYANEEETLRTAQPWAYDWSAAPAFDAAQHGPLRDQIRAALGRAGLIGARGRIHHIDLTVSDLPVAKAFYEAVLPLMGFRRLPDAPEGPVWTGELVEIGLQAARQQRSHDRYAPGLHHLAFSAPGRPDVDRLYSQLCALGVRVLDAPAEYPAYGPGYYAVFFADPDGIKLEYAYTP
;
A
#
# COMPACT_ATOMS: atom_id res chain seq x y z
N MET A 1 10.86 14.52 -24.43
CA MET A 1 10.05 13.62 -23.59
C MET A 1 8.95 13.06 -24.48
N SER A 2 8.76 11.73 -24.51
CA SER A 2 7.66 11.11 -25.26
C SER A 2 6.31 11.57 -24.68
N ALA A 3 5.26 11.58 -25.48
CA ALA A 3 3.92 11.90 -25.00
C ALA A 3 3.48 10.91 -23.91
N PRO A 4 2.74 11.34 -22.87
CA PRO A 4 2.30 10.46 -21.79
C PRO A 4 1.36 9.37 -22.34
N THR A 5 1.67 8.13 -21.99
CA THR A 5 0.90 6.95 -22.38
C THR A 5 -0.45 6.85 -21.66
N ALA A 6 -1.32 5.91 -22.04
CA ALA A 6 -2.50 5.58 -21.24
C ALA A 6 -2.12 5.13 -19.81
N ILE A 7 -1.01 4.40 -19.65
CA ILE A 7 -0.52 3.99 -18.33
C ILE A 7 -0.09 5.20 -17.50
N HIS A 8 0.65 6.16 -18.07
CA HIS A 8 1.01 7.39 -17.36
C HIS A 8 -0.23 8.16 -16.89
N ARG A 9 -1.23 8.33 -17.77
CA ARG A 9 -2.49 9.01 -17.43
C ARG A 9 -3.25 8.29 -16.34
N ARG A 10 -3.30 6.96 -16.39
CA ARG A 10 -4.01 6.16 -15.40
C ARG A 10 -3.31 6.17 -14.04
N VAL A 11 -1.97 6.07 -14.00
CA VAL A 11 -1.19 6.23 -12.76
C VAL A 11 -1.40 7.62 -12.15
N GLU A 12 -1.51 8.67 -12.96
CA GLU A 12 -1.83 10.00 -12.44
C GLU A 12 -3.25 10.08 -11.84
N ALA A 13 -4.25 9.49 -12.52
CA ALA A 13 -5.61 9.37 -11.97
C ALA A 13 -5.67 8.55 -10.67
N LEU A 14 -4.80 7.54 -10.53
CA LEU A 14 -4.68 6.76 -9.30
C LEU A 14 -4.07 7.58 -8.16
N ARG A 15 -3.05 8.39 -8.45
CA ARG A 15 -2.46 9.33 -7.48
C ARG A 15 -3.44 10.41 -7.03
N SER A 16 -4.33 10.86 -7.91
CA SER A 16 -5.40 11.81 -7.57
C SER A 16 -6.62 11.15 -6.92
N GLY A 17 -6.68 9.82 -6.83
CA GLY A 17 -7.81 9.08 -6.24
C GLY A 17 -9.06 9.03 -7.14
N GLU A 18 -8.91 9.31 -8.43
CA GLU A 18 -10.01 9.44 -9.40
C GLU A 18 -10.28 8.15 -10.20
N ASP A 19 -9.44 7.12 -10.08
CA ASP A 19 -9.62 5.85 -10.80
C ASP A 19 -10.54 4.87 -10.03
N ALA A 20 -11.78 4.71 -10.51
CA ALA A 20 -12.77 3.82 -9.92
C ALA A 20 -12.40 2.33 -9.94
N THR A 21 -11.42 1.92 -10.75
CA THR A 21 -10.96 0.53 -10.85
C THR A 21 -9.93 0.18 -9.78
N PHE A 22 -9.49 1.15 -8.97
CA PHE A 22 -8.44 1.01 -7.97
C PHE A 22 -8.69 -0.15 -7.00
N ILE A 23 -7.80 -1.13 -7.01
CA ILE A 23 -7.79 -2.22 -6.03
C ILE A 23 -6.92 -1.80 -4.85
N ALA A 24 -5.65 -1.51 -5.08
CA ALA A 24 -4.72 -1.16 -3.99
C ALA A 24 -3.39 -0.59 -4.45
N ARG A 25 -2.72 0.14 -3.54
CA ARG A 25 -1.31 0.48 -3.67
C ARG A 25 -0.47 -0.67 -3.12
N LEU A 26 0.37 -1.25 -3.95
CA LEU A 26 1.38 -2.24 -3.60
C LEU A 26 2.76 -1.57 -3.54
N VAL A 27 3.84 -2.33 -3.30
CA VAL A 27 5.20 -1.75 -3.18
C VAL A 27 5.65 -1.13 -4.50
N SER A 28 5.56 -1.90 -5.58
CA SER A 28 6.05 -1.54 -6.91
C SER A 28 5.10 -0.65 -7.72
N GLY A 29 3.83 -0.56 -7.32
CA GLY A 29 2.86 0.21 -8.07
C GLY A 29 1.41 0.00 -7.64
N TRP A 30 0.51 0.09 -8.61
CA TRP A 30 -0.94 0.14 -8.42
C TRP A 30 -1.61 -1.09 -9.00
N ALA A 31 -2.35 -1.83 -8.17
CA ALA A 31 -3.25 -2.88 -8.62
C ALA A 31 -4.61 -2.25 -8.98
N VAL A 32 -5.13 -2.59 -10.16
CA VAL A 32 -6.42 -2.10 -10.66
C VAL A 32 -7.18 -3.21 -11.37
N MET A 33 -8.50 -3.08 -11.43
CA MET A 33 -9.32 -3.90 -12.33
C MET A 33 -9.02 -3.51 -13.78
N GLY A 34 -9.04 -4.48 -14.70
CA GLY A 34 -9.03 -4.19 -16.13
C GLY A 34 -10.26 -3.36 -16.54
N ASP A 35 -10.08 -2.42 -17.47
CA ASP A 35 -11.19 -1.57 -17.91
C ASP A 35 -12.22 -2.39 -18.70
N PRO A 36 -11.88 -3.12 -19.78
CA PRO A 36 -12.74 -4.21 -20.24
C PRO A 36 -12.55 -5.43 -19.32
N GLN A 37 -13.63 -5.90 -18.70
CA GLN A 37 -13.65 -7.13 -17.91
C GLN A 37 -13.87 -8.35 -18.83
N VAL A 38 -12.85 -8.69 -19.62
CA VAL A 38 -12.86 -9.81 -20.57
C VAL A 38 -13.05 -11.17 -19.89
N LEU A 39 -12.51 -11.30 -18.69
CA LEU A 39 -12.73 -12.41 -17.76
C LEU A 39 -13.07 -11.81 -16.41
N PRO A 40 -14.02 -12.38 -15.64
CA PRO A 40 -14.34 -11.89 -14.31
C PRO A 40 -13.07 -11.84 -13.44
N GLY A 41 -12.75 -10.68 -12.87
CA GLY A 41 -11.56 -10.54 -12.01
C GLY A 41 -10.25 -10.31 -12.78
N TYR A 42 -10.31 -10.01 -14.07
CA TYR A 42 -9.14 -9.54 -14.81
C TYR A 42 -8.61 -8.23 -14.23
N CYS A 43 -7.31 -8.23 -13.90
CA CYS A 43 -6.64 -7.11 -13.25
C CYS A 43 -5.36 -6.71 -13.99
N LEU A 44 -4.85 -5.53 -13.64
CA LEU A 44 -3.56 -5.00 -14.06
C LEU A 44 -2.74 -4.59 -12.84
N LEU A 45 -1.42 -4.74 -12.94
CA LEU A 45 -0.45 -4.08 -12.07
C LEU A 45 0.30 -3.02 -12.89
N LEU A 46 0.23 -1.77 -12.44
CA LEU A 46 0.85 -0.61 -13.09
C LEU A 46 2.01 -0.12 -12.22
N PRO A 47 3.26 -0.07 -12.72
CA PRO A 47 4.39 0.39 -11.92
C PRO A 47 4.29 1.89 -11.61
N ASP A 48 4.75 2.28 -10.44
CA ASP A 48 4.92 3.69 -10.07
C ASP A 48 6.24 3.89 -9.33
N PRO A 49 7.27 4.50 -9.96
CA PRO A 49 7.20 5.27 -11.21
C PRO A 49 6.98 4.41 -12.46
N VAL A 50 6.34 5.00 -13.48
CA VAL A 50 6.11 4.33 -14.78
C VAL A 50 7.43 4.15 -15.51
N VAL A 51 7.71 2.92 -15.93
CA VAL A 51 8.88 2.55 -16.75
C VAL A 51 8.42 1.93 -18.08
N GLY A 52 9.29 1.87 -19.09
CA GLY A 52 8.95 1.32 -20.40
C GLY A 52 8.82 -0.20 -20.37
N HIS A 53 9.79 -0.86 -19.74
CA HIS A 53 9.91 -2.31 -19.70
C HIS A 53 10.30 -2.82 -18.30
N LEU A 54 10.01 -4.10 -18.03
CA LEU A 54 10.44 -4.76 -16.81
C LEU A 54 11.97 -4.70 -16.63
N ASN A 55 12.71 -4.70 -17.74
CA ASN A 55 14.16 -4.63 -17.79
C ASN A 55 14.72 -3.24 -17.44
N ASP A 56 13.88 -2.20 -17.41
CA ASP A 56 14.30 -0.83 -17.06
C ASP A 56 14.40 -0.64 -15.54
N PHE A 57 13.80 -1.52 -14.73
CA PHE A 57 13.97 -1.52 -13.28
C PHE A 57 15.36 -1.99 -12.85
N ASP A 58 15.85 -1.45 -11.73
CA ASP A 58 16.96 -2.07 -10.98
C ASP A 58 16.55 -3.43 -10.37
N GLY A 59 17.52 -4.18 -9.84
CA GLY A 59 17.29 -5.54 -9.36
C GLY A 59 16.22 -5.64 -8.27
N THR A 60 16.20 -4.70 -7.33
CA THR A 60 15.26 -4.71 -6.19
C THR A 60 13.87 -4.30 -6.64
N ALA A 61 13.74 -3.22 -7.40
CA ALA A 61 12.47 -2.74 -7.93
C ALA A 61 11.84 -3.77 -8.88
N ARG A 62 12.65 -4.46 -9.69
CA ARG A 62 12.19 -5.52 -10.58
C ARG A 62 11.66 -6.72 -9.80
N ALA A 63 12.36 -7.13 -8.74
CA ALA A 63 11.92 -8.22 -7.88
C ALA A 63 10.61 -7.87 -7.17
N ALA A 64 10.49 -6.66 -6.64
CA ALA A 64 9.26 -6.16 -6.02
C ALA A 64 8.08 -6.17 -6.99
N PHE A 65 8.27 -5.71 -8.24
CA PHE A 65 7.21 -5.72 -9.25
C PHE A 65 6.72 -7.13 -9.59
N LEU A 66 7.62 -8.09 -9.74
CA LEU A 66 7.25 -9.48 -9.99
C LEU A 66 6.57 -10.12 -8.78
N ALA A 67 7.03 -9.81 -7.57
CA ALA A 67 6.42 -10.28 -6.34
C ALA A 67 4.98 -9.72 -6.18
N ASP A 68 4.78 -8.44 -6.45
CA ASP A 68 3.46 -7.80 -6.41
C ASP A 68 2.51 -8.35 -7.49
N ALA A 69 3.02 -8.65 -8.69
CA ALA A 69 2.22 -9.30 -9.73
C ALA A 69 1.76 -10.70 -9.28
N ALA A 70 2.67 -11.49 -8.70
CA ALA A 70 2.34 -12.80 -8.15
C ALA A 70 1.28 -12.68 -7.03
N ALA A 71 1.49 -11.77 -6.09
CA ALA A 71 0.58 -11.46 -5.00
C ALA A 71 -0.84 -11.08 -5.46
N LEU A 72 -0.94 -10.24 -6.48
CA LEU A 72 -2.21 -9.88 -7.10
C LEU A 72 -2.89 -11.12 -7.69
N GLY A 73 -2.15 -12.00 -8.36
CA GLY A 73 -2.70 -13.26 -8.86
C GLY A 73 -3.16 -14.21 -7.76
N ASP A 74 -2.42 -14.34 -6.65
CA ASP A 74 -2.83 -15.14 -5.49
C ASP A 74 -4.14 -14.63 -4.89
N ALA A 75 -4.27 -13.31 -4.75
CA ALA A 75 -5.50 -12.69 -4.27
C ALA A 75 -6.67 -12.91 -5.23
N VAL A 76 -6.43 -12.77 -6.54
CA VAL A 76 -7.44 -13.06 -7.57
C VAL A 76 -7.86 -14.53 -7.52
N LEU A 77 -6.93 -15.48 -7.41
CA LEU A 77 -7.22 -16.91 -7.29
C LEU A 77 -8.10 -17.22 -6.08
N ALA A 78 -7.69 -16.71 -4.92
CA ALA A 78 -8.39 -16.96 -3.67
C ALA A 78 -9.83 -16.46 -3.66
N VAL A 79 -10.11 -15.37 -4.38
CA VAL A 79 -11.43 -14.72 -4.39
C VAL A 79 -12.32 -15.25 -5.51
N THR A 80 -11.75 -15.53 -6.69
CA THR A 80 -12.53 -15.92 -7.86
C THR A 80 -12.81 -17.43 -7.95
N GLY A 81 -12.00 -18.26 -7.27
CA GLY A 81 -12.04 -19.71 -7.46
C GLY A 81 -11.52 -20.16 -8.83
N ALA A 82 -10.80 -19.29 -9.55
CA ALA A 82 -10.13 -19.64 -10.80
C ALA A 82 -9.13 -20.79 -10.58
N LEU A 83 -8.92 -21.60 -11.63
CA LEU A 83 -8.01 -22.73 -11.59
C LEU A 83 -6.53 -22.32 -11.60
N ARG A 84 -6.23 -21.22 -12.28
CA ARG A 84 -4.88 -20.68 -12.45
C ARG A 84 -4.95 -19.22 -12.90
N VAL A 85 -3.81 -18.55 -12.87
CA VAL A 85 -3.63 -17.21 -13.43
C VAL A 85 -2.68 -17.27 -14.62
N ASN A 86 -2.96 -16.48 -15.65
CA ASN A 86 -1.99 -16.18 -16.69
C ASN A 86 -1.47 -14.76 -16.49
N TYR A 87 -0.15 -14.60 -16.60
CA TYR A 87 0.53 -13.31 -16.53
C TYR A 87 1.04 -12.95 -17.91
N ALA A 88 0.84 -11.69 -18.32
CA ALA A 88 1.38 -11.18 -19.58
C ALA A 88 1.91 -9.77 -19.39
N MET A 89 3.01 -9.46 -20.09
CA MET A 89 3.63 -8.13 -20.16
C MET A 89 4.12 -7.97 -21.59
N PHE A 90 3.43 -7.17 -22.39
CA PHE A 90 3.78 -7.00 -23.81
C PHE A 90 4.43 -5.64 -24.10
N GLY A 91 3.74 -4.55 -23.77
CA GLY A 91 4.22 -3.19 -24.05
C GLY A 91 4.29 -2.81 -25.53
N ASN A 92 3.79 -3.64 -26.45
CA ASN A 92 3.92 -3.43 -27.90
C ASN A 92 2.98 -2.34 -28.44
N LEU A 93 1.72 -2.31 -27.97
CA LEU A 93 0.74 -1.29 -28.35
C LEU A 93 0.85 -0.06 -27.45
N GLU A 94 1.02 -0.30 -26.16
CA GLU A 94 1.16 0.72 -25.15
C GLU A 94 2.58 0.64 -24.55
N PRO A 95 3.54 1.47 -24.98
CA PRO A 95 4.96 1.38 -24.61
C PRO A 95 5.25 1.91 -23.20
N ALA A 96 4.53 1.37 -22.21
CA ALA A 96 4.77 1.53 -20.79
C ALA A 96 4.47 0.19 -20.12
N LEU A 97 5.31 -0.21 -19.16
CA LEU A 97 5.16 -1.49 -18.46
C LEU A 97 3.80 -1.54 -17.74
N HIS A 98 3.11 -2.65 -17.92
CA HIS A 98 1.94 -3.05 -17.17
C HIS A 98 1.86 -4.58 -17.21
N ALA A 99 1.60 -5.20 -16.07
CA ALA A 99 1.40 -6.64 -15.99
C ALA A 99 -0.08 -6.96 -15.96
N HIS A 100 -0.49 -7.86 -16.84
CA HIS A 100 -1.84 -8.39 -16.88
C HIS A 100 -1.96 -9.61 -15.97
N VAL A 101 -3.07 -9.71 -15.23
CA VAL A 101 -3.39 -10.83 -14.35
C VAL A 101 -4.74 -11.39 -14.77
N PHE A 102 -4.72 -12.53 -15.47
CA PHE A 102 -5.93 -13.16 -16.02
C PHE A 102 -6.32 -14.42 -15.24
N PRO A 103 -7.39 -14.41 -14.43
CA PRO A 103 -7.95 -15.63 -13.87
C PRO A 103 -8.50 -16.54 -14.98
N ARG A 104 -8.17 -17.83 -14.95
CA ARG A 104 -8.64 -18.84 -15.90
C ARG A 104 -9.55 -19.85 -15.18
N TYR A 105 -10.68 -20.18 -15.79
CA TYR A 105 -11.78 -20.91 -15.17
C TYR A 105 -12.06 -22.26 -15.84
N ALA A 106 -12.53 -23.22 -15.06
CA ALA A 106 -12.86 -24.56 -15.57
C ALA A 106 -13.97 -24.55 -16.64
N ASN A 107 -14.89 -23.58 -16.51
CA ASN A 107 -16.10 -23.41 -17.33
C ASN A 107 -15.91 -22.49 -18.54
N GLU A 108 -14.68 -22.09 -18.87
CA GLU A 108 -14.37 -21.43 -20.14
C GLU A 108 -14.74 -22.36 -21.32
N GLU A 109 -15.17 -21.78 -22.43
CA GLU A 109 -15.37 -22.51 -23.69
C GLU A 109 -14.04 -23.19 -24.11
N GLU A 110 -14.10 -24.44 -24.59
CA GLU A 110 -12.92 -25.29 -24.76
C GLU A 110 -11.85 -24.67 -25.67
N THR A 111 -12.26 -24.05 -26.78
CA THR A 111 -11.31 -23.42 -27.72
C THR A 111 -10.66 -22.19 -27.11
N LEU A 112 -11.37 -21.42 -26.28
CA LEU A 112 -10.82 -20.28 -25.56
C LEU A 112 -9.98 -20.68 -24.34
N ARG A 113 -10.36 -21.76 -23.64
CA ARG A 113 -9.68 -22.26 -22.43
C ARG A 113 -8.24 -22.69 -22.68
N THR A 114 -7.98 -23.25 -23.86
CA THR A 114 -6.64 -23.66 -24.30
C THR A 114 -5.88 -22.54 -25.01
N ALA A 115 -6.58 -21.48 -25.42
CA ALA A 115 -6.00 -20.31 -26.04
C ALA A 115 -5.46 -19.29 -25.02
N GLN A 116 -4.70 -18.35 -25.54
CA GLN A 116 -4.20 -17.19 -24.82
C GLN A 116 -5.31 -16.12 -24.62
N PRO A 117 -5.24 -15.25 -23.60
CA PRO A 117 -6.35 -14.33 -23.23
C PRO A 117 -6.81 -13.32 -24.29
N TRP A 118 -6.00 -12.98 -25.29
CA TRP A 118 -6.36 -12.19 -26.47
C TRP A 118 -7.15 -12.95 -27.54
N ALA A 119 -7.43 -14.25 -27.35
CA ALA A 119 -8.34 -14.99 -28.23
C ALA A 119 -9.81 -14.65 -27.95
N TYR A 120 -10.11 -14.07 -26.78
CA TYR A 120 -11.43 -13.57 -26.42
C TYR A 120 -11.80 -12.36 -27.27
N ASP A 121 -13.10 -12.08 -27.39
CA ASP A 121 -13.58 -10.85 -27.99
C ASP A 121 -13.53 -9.70 -26.97
N TRP A 122 -12.44 -8.92 -27.03
CA TRP A 122 -12.24 -7.76 -26.17
C TRP A 122 -13.20 -6.60 -26.47
N SER A 123 -13.79 -6.57 -27.67
CA SER A 123 -14.76 -5.53 -28.05
C SER A 123 -16.15 -5.81 -27.50
N ALA A 124 -16.47 -7.08 -27.24
CA ALA A 124 -17.71 -7.51 -26.61
C ALA A 124 -17.62 -7.57 -25.07
N ALA A 125 -16.42 -7.43 -24.50
CA ALA A 125 -16.22 -7.46 -23.06
C ALA A 125 -16.92 -6.25 -22.39
N PRO A 126 -17.64 -6.43 -21.28
CA PRO A 126 -18.23 -5.32 -20.55
C PRO A 126 -17.14 -4.39 -20.02
N ALA A 127 -17.37 -3.08 -20.12
CA ALA A 127 -16.55 -2.11 -19.39
C ALA A 127 -16.70 -2.31 -17.88
N PHE A 128 -15.70 -1.87 -17.13
CA PHE A 128 -15.74 -1.88 -15.69
C PHE A 128 -16.91 -1.02 -15.23
N ASP A 129 -17.65 -1.59 -14.30
CA ASP A 129 -18.83 -0.98 -13.70
C ASP A 129 -18.72 -1.19 -12.19
N ALA A 130 -18.80 -0.11 -11.43
CA ALA A 130 -18.57 -0.15 -9.99
C ALA A 130 -19.67 -0.93 -9.25
N ALA A 131 -20.90 -0.94 -9.74
CA ALA A 131 -21.98 -1.67 -9.09
C ALA A 131 -21.85 -3.19 -9.31
N GLN A 132 -21.47 -3.60 -10.52
CA GLN A 132 -21.30 -5.01 -10.88
C GLN A 132 -19.97 -5.58 -10.39
N HIS A 133 -18.87 -4.85 -10.58
CA HIS A 133 -17.51 -5.35 -10.37
C HIS A 133 -16.87 -4.87 -9.07
N GLY A 134 -17.42 -3.82 -8.44
CA GLY A 134 -16.94 -3.29 -7.16
C GLY A 134 -16.87 -4.33 -6.03
N PRO A 135 -17.89 -5.18 -5.82
CA PRO A 135 -17.82 -6.21 -4.79
C PRO A 135 -16.63 -7.16 -4.97
N LEU A 136 -16.33 -7.58 -6.20
CA LEU A 136 -15.19 -8.44 -6.50
C LEU A 136 -13.86 -7.70 -6.28
N ARG A 137 -13.75 -6.45 -6.77
CA ARG A 137 -12.59 -5.57 -6.54
C ARG A 137 -12.28 -5.44 -5.05
N ASP A 138 -13.30 -5.21 -4.22
CA ASP A 138 -13.15 -5.01 -2.77
C ASP A 138 -12.76 -6.32 -2.07
N GLN A 139 -13.23 -7.47 -2.55
CA GLN A 139 -12.78 -8.78 -2.07
C GLN A 139 -11.31 -9.05 -2.40
N ILE A 140 -10.85 -8.70 -3.61
CA ILE A 140 -9.44 -8.80 -4.02
C ILE A 140 -8.58 -7.89 -3.16
N ARG A 141 -9.01 -6.63 -2.92
CA ARG A 141 -8.37 -5.71 -1.98
C ARG A 141 -8.25 -6.34 -0.60
N ALA A 142 -9.33 -6.92 -0.07
CA ALA A 142 -9.29 -7.56 1.24
C ALA A 142 -8.34 -8.77 1.27
N ALA A 143 -8.25 -9.55 0.19
CA ALA A 143 -7.34 -10.70 0.09
C ALA A 143 -5.86 -10.28 0.07
N LEU A 144 -5.52 -9.24 -0.70
CA LEU A 144 -4.19 -8.64 -0.71
C LEU A 144 -3.81 -8.06 0.67
N GLY A 145 -4.77 -7.48 1.40
CA GLY A 145 -4.57 -7.03 2.78
C GLY A 145 -4.30 -8.17 3.76
N ARG A 146 -4.98 -9.33 3.60
CA ARG A 146 -4.72 -10.54 4.40
C ARG A 146 -3.36 -11.17 4.10
N ALA A 147 -2.87 -11.06 2.87
CA ALA A 147 -1.55 -11.54 2.45
C ALA A 147 -0.39 -10.61 2.89
N GLY A 148 -0.68 -9.49 3.55
CA GLY A 148 0.32 -8.55 4.04
C GLY A 148 0.92 -7.63 2.97
N LEU A 149 0.22 -7.45 1.86
CA LEU A 149 0.74 -6.76 0.66
C LEU A 149 0.07 -5.40 0.41
N ILE A 150 -0.99 -5.09 1.16
CA ILE A 150 -1.58 -3.74 1.27
C ILE A 150 -1.50 -3.33 2.72
N GLY A 151 -0.92 -2.15 2.99
CA GLY A 151 -0.91 -1.52 4.32
C GLY A 151 -0.73 -2.55 5.43
N ALA A 152 0.32 -3.36 5.33
CA ALA A 152 0.28 -4.69 5.92
C ALA A 152 0.00 -4.58 7.41
N ARG A 153 -1.08 -5.23 7.81
CA ARG A 153 -1.53 -5.28 9.20
C ARG A 153 -0.34 -5.49 10.12
N GLY A 154 -0.06 -4.51 10.96
CA GLY A 154 1.00 -4.62 11.97
C GLY A 154 2.43 -4.40 11.44
N ARG A 155 2.63 -3.95 10.20
CA ARG A 155 3.91 -3.36 9.79
C ARG A 155 4.16 -2.08 10.57
N ILE A 156 5.42 -1.78 10.83
CA ILE A 156 5.79 -0.50 11.41
C ILE A 156 5.45 0.58 10.38
N HIS A 157 4.56 1.50 10.75
CA HIS A 157 4.23 2.67 9.96
C HIS A 157 5.29 3.74 10.15
N HIS A 158 5.53 4.13 11.40
CA HIS A 158 6.51 5.13 11.76
C HIS A 158 6.99 4.95 13.21
N ILE A 159 8.15 5.53 13.50
CA ILE A 159 8.72 5.62 14.84
C ILE A 159 9.08 7.07 15.12
N ASP A 160 8.59 7.59 16.23
CA ASP A 160 9.00 8.91 16.71
C ASP A 160 10.01 8.78 17.85
N LEU A 161 11.04 9.62 17.81
CA LEU A 161 12.05 9.71 18.85
C LEU A 161 11.95 11.05 19.57
N THR A 162 11.97 11.02 20.90
CA THR A 162 12.11 12.24 21.69
C THR A 162 13.59 12.62 21.81
N VAL A 163 13.93 13.84 21.42
CA VAL A 163 15.30 14.36 21.43
C VAL A 163 15.44 15.59 22.33
N SER A 164 16.56 15.71 23.02
CA SER A 164 16.82 16.78 23.99
C SER A 164 16.92 18.17 23.34
N ASP A 165 17.48 18.23 22.13
CA ASP A 165 17.67 19.44 21.32
C ASP A 165 17.29 19.11 19.87
N LEU A 166 16.15 19.66 19.42
CA LEU A 166 15.57 19.34 18.12
C LEU A 166 16.41 19.87 16.95
N PRO A 167 16.88 21.15 16.94
CA PRO A 167 17.80 21.62 15.90
C PRO A 167 19.07 20.77 15.75
N VAL A 168 19.73 20.41 16.86
CA VAL A 168 20.96 19.61 16.83
C VAL A 168 20.67 18.20 16.30
N ALA A 169 19.62 17.53 16.81
CA ALA A 169 19.25 16.21 16.34
C ALA A 169 18.82 16.22 14.86
N LYS A 170 18.02 17.21 14.45
CA LYS A 170 17.59 17.37 13.06
C LYS A 170 18.80 17.41 12.12
N ALA A 171 19.80 18.26 12.41
CA ALA A 171 21.00 18.34 11.58
C ALA A 171 21.75 17.00 11.47
N PHE A 172 21.80 16.22 12.56
CA PHE A 172 22.39 14.87 12.54
C PHE A 172 21.60 13.91 11.64
N TYR A 173 20.27 13.81 11.83
CA TYR A 173 19.43 12.90 11.04
C TYR A 173 19.32 13.32 9.57
N GLU A 174 19.38 14.62 9.26
CA GLU A 174 19.48 15.14 7.89
C GLU A 174 20.75 14.66 7.17
N ALA A 175 21.87 14.51 7.88
CA ALA A 175 23.10 14.01 7.30
C ALA A 175 23.15 12.48 7.18
N VAL A 176 22.57 11.76 8.15
CA VAL A 176 22.75 10.30 8.30
C VAL A 176 21.68 9.49 7.56
N LEU A 177 20.41 9.85 7.68
CA LEU A 177 19.32 9.04 7.12
C LEU A 177 19.36 8.94 5.58
N PRO A 178 19.72 9.97 4.81
CA PRO A 178 19.86 9.85 3.36
C PRO A 178 20.92 8.84 2.91
N LEU A 179 21.98 8.61 3.71
CA LEU A 179 22.99 7.60 3.43
C LEU A 179 22.42 6.17 3.50
N MET A 180 21.28 6.00 4.17
CA MET A 180 20.55 4.73 4.29
C MET A 180 19.29 4.69 3.40
N GLY A 181 19.15 5.65 2.47
CA GLY A 181 18.06 5.67 1.49
C GLY A 181 16.77 6.36 1.96
N PHE A 182 16.78 7.03 3.12
CA PHE A 182 15.62 7.81 3.56
C PHE A 182 15.57 9.18 2.88
N ARG A 183 14.36 9.68 2.65
CA ARG A 183 14.11 11.02 2.09
C ARG A 183 13.42 11.91 3.11
N ARG A 184 13.87 13.15 3.23
CA ARG A 184 13.23 14.16 4.10
C ARG A 184 11.87 14.58 3.51
N LEU A 185 10.83 14.56 4.35
CA LEU A 185 9.52 15.13 4.03
C LEU A 185 9.45 16.63 4.37
N PRO A 186 8.42 17.38 3.97
CA PRO A 186 8.17 18.71 4.52
C PRO A 186 8.02 18.67 6.06
N ASP A 187 8.33 19.77 6.74
CA ASP A 187 8.08 19.90 8.19
C ASP A 187 6.56 19.94 8.44
N ALA A 188 6.09 19.10 9.36
CA ALA A 188 4.73 19.13 9.90
C ALA A 188 4.74 19.75 11.31
N PRO A 189 3.59 20.15 11.88
CA PRO A 189 3.52 20.66 13.27
C PRO A 189 4.17 19.72 14.30
N GLU A 190 4.19 18.43 14.02
CA GLU A 190 4.75 17.36 14.83
C GLU A 190 6.29 17.31 14.77
N GLY A 191 6.94 18.03 13.85
CA GLY A 191 8.39 18.08 13.72
C GLY A 191 8.92 17.45 12.43
N PRO A 192 10.25 17.21 12.35
CA PRO A 192 10.85 16.67 11.15
C PRO A 192 10.66 15.16 11.03
N VAL A 193 10.32 14.72 9.82
CA VAL A 193 10.05 13.33 9.43
C VAL A 193 10.85 12.93 8.19
N TRP A 194 11.37 11.71 8.18
CA TRP A 194 12.04 11.10 7.04
C TRP A 194 11.32 9.82 6.66
N THR A 195 11.07 9.64 5.36
CA THR A 195 10.39 8.47 4.82
C THR A 195 11.40 7.53 4.18
N GLY A 196 11.39 6.25 4.58
CA GLY A 196 12.14 5.16 3.97
C GLY A 196 11.22 4.24 3.19
N GLU A 197 11.76 3.14 2.66
CA GLU A 197 10.95 2.18 1.87
C GLU A 197 9.84 1.50 2.69
N LEU A 198 10.09 1.26 3.99
CA LEU A 198 9.19 0.48 4.84
C LEU A 198 8.68 1.20 6.09
N VAL A 199 9.28 2.33 6.45
CA VAL A 199 9.04 3.01 7.73
C VAL A 199 9.40 4.49 7.64
N GLU A 200 8.71 5.31 8.43
CA GLU A 200 9.08 6.70 8.66
C GLU A 200 9.73 6.90 10.03
N ILE A 201 10.65 7.85 10.12
CA ILE A 201 11.29 8.24 11.38
C ILE A 201 10.99 9.71 11.63
N GLY A 202 10.38 10.02 12.77
CA GLY A 202 10.09 11.39 13.20
C GLY A 202 10.85 11.78 14.47
N LEU A 203 11.01 13.08 14.70
CA LEU A 203 11.62 13.61 15.92
C LEU A 203 10.68 14.56 16.65
N GLN A 204 10.69 14.46 17.98
CA GLN A 204 9.92 15.28 18.90
C GLN A 204 10.84 15.95 19.90
N ALA A 205 10.62 17.24 20.18
CA ALA A 205 11.37 17.93 21.22
C ALA A 205 10.98 17.41 22.61
N ALA A 206 11.99 17.12 23.44
CA ALA A 206 11.77 16.72 24.82
C ALA A 206 11.07 17.84 25.62
N ARG A 207 9.95 17.50 26.24
CA ARG A 207 9.26 18.40 27.20
C ARG A 207 9.93 18.43 28.57
N GLN A 208 10.80 17.45 28.85
CA GLN A 208 11.59 17.34 30.08
C GLN A 208 13.00 16.90 29.72
N GLN A 209 14.00 17.61 30.24
CA GLN A 209 15.39 17.31 29.97
C GLN A 209 15.85 16.14 30.86
N ARG A 210 16.18 15.01 30.22
CA ARG A 210 16.73 13.81 30.84
C ARG A 210 17.77 13.19 29.89
N SER A 211 18.83 12.62 30.45
CA SER A 211 19.76 11.82 29.66
C SER A 211 19.06 10.55 29.17
N HIS A 212 19.24 10.21 27.89
CA HIS A 212 18.74 8.94 27.35
C HIS A 212 19.53 7.77 27.98
N ASP A 213 18.80 6.80 28.53
CA ASP A 213 19.34 5.52 28.96
C ASP A 213 18.79 4.43 28.04
N ARG A 214 19.67 3.80 27.27
CA ARG A 214 19.31 2.76 26.30
C ARG A 214 18.74 1.48 26.94
N TYR A 215 18.90 1.32 28.25
CA TYR A 215 18.38 0.18 29.02
C TYR A 215 17.11 0.51 29.81
N ALA A 216 16.67 1.77 29.78
CA ALA A 216 15.36 2.14 30.29
C ALA A 216 14.28 1.91 29.21
N PRO A 217 13.05 1.51 29.59
CA PRO A 217 11.94 1.46 28.65
C PRO A 217 11.69 2.83 27.99
N GLY A 218 11.48 2.85 26.67
CA GLY A 218 10.88 4.00 26.02
C GLY A 218 11.38 4.35 24.61
N LEU A 219 10.48 5.03 23.91
CA LEU A 219 10.60 5.84 22.70
C LEU A 219 9.43 6.84 22.74
N HIS A 220 9.27 7.76 21.78
CA HIS A 220 8.12 8.67 21.83
C HIS A 220 6.81 7.92 21.57
N HIS A 221 6.71 7.27 20.41
CA HIS A 221 5.70 6.25 20.10
C HIS A 221 6.11 5.39 18.90
N LEU A 222 5.48 4.21 18.82
CA LEU A 222 5.61 3.27 17.70
C LEU A 222 4.24 3.10 17.06
N ALA A 223 4.17 3.34 15.75
CA ALA A 223 2.95 3.21 14.99
C ALA A 223 2.98 1.98 14.08
N PHE A 224 1.80 1.38 13.92
CA PHE A 224 1.59 0.21 13.09
C PHE A 224 0.54 0.50 12.00
N SER A 225 0.74 -0.04 10.81
CA SER A 225 -0.19 0.11 9.70
C SER A 225 -1.42 -0.78 9.86
N ALA A 226 -2.59 -0.17 9.69
CA ALA A 226 -3.87 -0.82 9.55
C ALA A 226 -4.27 -0.89 8.06
N PRO A 227 -4.78 -2.03 7.55
CA PRO A 227 -5.24 -2.14 6.17
C PRO A 227 -6.49 -1.30 5.85
N GLY A 228 -7.24 -0.89 6.88
CA GLY A 228 -8.49 -0.14 6.73
C GLY A 228 -9.06 0.32 8.07
N ARG A 229 -10.01 1.25 8.02
CA ARG A 229 -10.75 1.73 9.21
C ARG A 229 -11.42 0.61 10.02
N PRO A 230 -12.09 -0.39 9.39
CA PRO A 230 -12.68 -1.51 10.14
C PRO A 230 -11.66 -2.30 10.97
N ASP A 231 -10.37 -2.28 10.58
CA ASP A 231 -9.32 -2.94 11.34
C ASP A 231 -8.92 -2.15 12.59
N VAL A 232 -8.92 -0.82 12.48
CA VAL A 232 -8.71 0.08 13.62
C VAL A 232 -9.84 -0.12 14.65
N ASP A 233 -11.09 -0.13 14.19
CA ASP A 233 -12.28 -0.35 15.02
C ASP A 233 -12.28 -1.72 15.69
N ARG A 234 -11.87 -2.75 14.94
CA ARG A 234 -11.74 -4.11 15.45
C ARG A 234 -10.66 -4.19 16.53
N LEU A 235 -9.48 -3.60 16.31
CA LEU A 235 -8.43 -3.59 17.31
C LEU A 235 -8.89 -2.86 18.57
N TYR A 236 -9.50 -1.69 18.44
CA TYR A 236 -10.05 -0.94 19.56
C TYR A 236 -11.01 -1.77 20.42
N SER A 237 -11.95 -2.47 19.79
CA SER A 237 -12.88 -3.36 20.50
C SER A 237 -12.16 -4.45 21.29
N GLN A 238 -11.08 -5.02 20.74
CA GLN A 238 -10.25 -6.02 21.43
C GLN A 238 -9.42 -5.42 22.57
N LEU A 239 -8.85 -4.23 22.38
CA LEU A 239 -8.12 -3.50 23.42
C LEU A 239 -9.00 -3.23 24.64
N CYS A 240 -10.25 -2.81 24.42
CA CYS A 240 -11.24 -2.63 25.48
C CYS A 240 -11.55 -3.95 26.21
N ALA A 241 -11.73 -5.05 25.48
CA ALA A 241 -11.99 -6.36 26.08
C ALA A 241 -10.81 -6.88 26.90
N LEU A 242 -9.58 -6.54 26.50
CA LEU A 242 -8.34 -6.89 27.21
C LEU A 242 -8.03 -5.95 28.38
N GLY A 243 -8.80 -4.87 28.58
CA GLY A 243 -8.51 -3.86 29.60
C GLY A 243 -7.26 -3.04 29.31
N VAL A 244 -6.82 -2.96 28.05
CA VAL A 244 -5.69 -2.13 27.64
C VAL A 244 -6.08 -0.66 27.75
N ARG A 245 -5.14 0.16 28.26
CA ARG A 245 -5.35 1.60 28.37
C ARG A 245 -5.34 2.24 26.99
N VAL A 246 -6.53 2.54 26.48
CA VAL A 246 -6.69 3.41 25.30
C VAL A 246 -6.40 4.86 25.70
N LEU A 247 -5.53 5.51 24.93
CA LEU A 247 -5.16 6.92 25.10
C LEU A 247 -6.13 7.81 24.33
N ASP A 248 -6.38 7.46 23.07
CA ASP A 248 -7.37 8.11 22.22
C ASP A 248 -8.13 7.04 21.41
N ALA A 249 -9.46 7.13 21.43
CA ALA A 249 -10.33 6.21 20.69
C ALA A 249 -10.22 6.40 19.16
N PRO A 250 -10.66 5.43 18.34
CA PRO A 250 -10.64 5.52 16.89
C PRO A 250 -11.24 6.83 16.37
N ALA A 251 -10.42 7.63 15.71
CA ALA A 251 -10.83 8.93 15.16
C ALA A 251 -10.02 9.29 13.91
N GLU A 252 -10.53 10.28 13.16
CA GLU A 252 -9.74 10.92 12.12
C GLU A 252 -8.80 11.96 12.71
N TYR A 253 -7.56 12.00 12.20
CA TYR A 253 -6.56 12.98 12.60
C TYR A 253 -6.07 13.76 11.37
N PRO A 254 -6.81 14.79 10.93
CA PRO A 254 -6.48 15.55 9.71
C PRO A 254 -5.09 16.21 9.72
N ALA A 255 -4.50 16.42 10.90
CA ALA A 255 -3.14 16.93 11.05
C ALA A 255 -2.07 15.98 10.47
N TYR A 256 -2.32 14.67 10.50
CA TYR A 256 -1.41 13.63 9.99
C TYR A 256 -1.64 13.33 8.50
N GLY A 257 -2.71 13.90 7.92
CA GLY A 257 -3.07 13.74 6.51
C GLY A 257 -4.59 13.54 6.32
N PRO A 258 -5.13 13.92 5.15
CA PRO A 258 -6.53 13.68 4.83
C PRO A 258 -6.90 12.19 4.96
N GLY A 259 -7.93 11.90 5.75
CA GLY A 259 -8.47 10.56 5.92
C GLY A 259 -7.65 9.62 6.82
N TYR A 260 -6.55 10.09 7.42
CA TYR A 260 -5.77 9.37 8.42
C TYR A 260 -6.66 8.99 9.61
N TYR A 261 -6.79 7.68 9.87
CA TYR A 261 -7.69 7.14 10.89
C TYR A 261 -6.94 6.21 11.82
N ALA A 262 -6.92 6.52 13.12
CA ALA A 262 -6.04 5.82 14.06
C ALA A 262 -6.68 5.61 15.42
N VAL A 263 -6.14 4.63 16.17
CA VAL A 263 -6.36 4.45 17.60
C VAL A 263 -5.02 4.51 18.32
N PHE A 264 -5.01 5.15 19.49
CA PHE A 264 -3.82 5.29 20.32
C PHE A 264 -4.02 4.58 21.66
N PHE A 265 -3.03 3.81 22.08
CA PHE A 265 -3.11 3.01 23.30
C PHE A 265 -1.73 2.92 23.96
N ALA A 266 -1.70 2.54 25.24
CA ALA A 266 -0.46 2.39 25.98
C ALA A 266 -0.16 0.91 26.25
N ASP A 267 1.11 0.56 26.14
CA ASP A 267 1.62 -0.70 26.66
C ASP A 267 1.74 -0.65 28.21
N PRO A 268 2.16 -1.74 28.87
CA PRO A 268 2.32 -1.78 30.34
C PRO A 268 3.33 -0.77 30.91
N ASP A 269 4.34 -0.37 30.13
CA ASP A 269 5.36 0.61 30.53
C ASP A 269 4.94 2.06 30.21
N GLY A 270 3.77 2.24 29.60
CA GLY A 270 3.23 3.54 29.22
C GLY A 270 3.74 4.06 27.89
N ILE A 271 4.44 3.23 27.10
CA ILE A 271 4.84 3.56 25.73
C ILE A 271 3.58 3.72 24.90
N LYS A 272 3.45 4.88 24.24
CA LYS A 272 2.36 5.14 23.31
C LYS A 272 2.55 4.26 22.07
N LEU A 273 1.51 3.50 21.76
CA LEU A 273 1.36 2.70 20.55
C LEU A 273 0.23 3.26 19.71
N GLU A 274 0.37 3.12 18.41
CA GLU A 274 -0.58 3.61 17.44
C GLU A 274 -0.89 2.52 16.41
N TYR A 275 -2.15 2.44 16.00
CA TYR A 275 -2.56 1.61 14.87
C TYR A 275 -3.40 2.45 13.90
N ALA A 276 -2.84 2.70 12.72
CA ALA A 276 -3.27 3.75 11.83
C ALA A 276 -3.50 3.28 10.40
N TYR A 277 -4.63 3.69 9.83
CA TYR A 277 -4.95 3.57 8.41
C TYR A 277 -4.67 4.90 7.72
N THR A 278 -3.79 4.85 6.74
CA THR A 278 -3.50 5.95 5.81
C THR A 278 -4.12 5.59 4.45
N PRO A 279 -5.02 6.42 3.90
CA PRO A 279 -5.71 6.14 2.64
C PRO A 279 -4.80 5.96 1.41
#